data_AF-Q0I1H9-F1
#
_entry.id   AF-Q0I1H9-F1
#
_cell.length_a   1.000
_cell.length_b   1.000
_cell.length_c   1.000
_cell.angle_alpha   90.00
_cell.angle_beta   90.00
_cell.angle_gamma   90.00
#
_symmetry.space_group_name_H-M   'P 1'
#
loop_
_entity.id
_entity.type
_entity.pdbx_description
1 polymer ?
#
loop_
_entity_poly.entity_id
_entity_poly.type
_entity_poly.pdbx_seq_one_letter_code
_entity_poly.pdbx_strand_id
1 'polypeptide(L)'
;MSNRIEITVNIYKNYFGDTSDSPYVYDNIKAINPNEQKEVDEIVNKMIANGSSQLFDANLNILNPITPLETGRRCFLNPQTLCIEFK
;
A
#
# COMPACT_ATOMS: atom_id res chain seq x y z
N MET A 1 -21.73 1.38 7.39
CA MET A 1 -20.53 2.02 7.98
C MET A 1 -19.34 1.40 7.31
N SER A 2 -18.59 2.15 6.51
CA SER A 2 -17.37 1.66 5.88
C SER A 2 -16.24 1.83 6.90
N ASN A 3 -15.86 0.75 7.58
CA ASN A 3 -14.75 0.74 8.55
C ASN A 3 -13.44 0.85 7.79
N ARG A 4 -13.06 2.08 7.42
CA ARG A 4 -11.72 2.39 6.94
C ARG A 4 -10.75 2.32 8.12
N ILE A 5 -9.58 1.72 7.93
CA ILE A 5 -8.53 1.67 8.95
C ILE A 5 -7.51 2.76 8.64
N GLU A 6 -7.14 3.57 9.62
CA GLU A 6 -6.08 4.56 9.45
C GLU A 6 -4.70 3.88 9.45
N ILE A 7 -3.92 4.12 8.39
CA ILE A 7 -2.61 3.53 8.19
C ILE A 7 -1.56 4.59 7.84
N THR A 8 -0.29 4.22 7.98
CA THR A 8 0.86 4.91 7.39
C THR A 8 1.50 4.04 6.32
N VAL A 9 1.94 4.65 5.22
CA VAL A 9 2.64 3.97 4.12
C VAL A 9 3.86 4.76 3.67
N ASN A 10 4.82 4.11 3.03
CA ASN A 10 5.73 4.83 2.14
C ASN A 10 5.21 4.77 0.70
N ILE A 11 5.44 5.82 -0.06
CA ILE A 11 4.95 5.99 -1.42
C ILE A 11 6.14 5.95 -2.36
N TYR A 12 6.09 5.13 -3.38
CA TYR A 12 7.04 5.12 -4.48
C TYR A 12 6.30 5.43 -5.77
N LYS A 13 6.98 6.12 -6.69
CA LYS A 13 6.47 6.24 -8.04
C LYS A 13 6.57 4.87 -8.71
N ASN A 14 5.49 4.45 -9.35
CA ASN A 14 5.49 3.22 -10.12
C ASN A 14 6.29 3.44 -11.42
N TYR A 15 7.57 3.09 -11.42
CA TYR A 15 8.44 3.14 -12.61
C TYR A 15 8.45 1.83 -13.40
N PHE A 16 7.78 0.79 -12.90
CA PHE A 16 7.89 -0.58 -13.40
C PHE A 16 6.62 -1.10 -14.08
N GLY A 17 5.49 -0.39 -13.95
CA GLY A 17 4.23 -0.77 -14.57
C GLY A 17 3.96 0.02 -15.85
N ASP A 18 3.90 -0.68 -16.98
CA ASP A 18 3.32 -0.19 -18.24
C ASP A 18 1.78 -0.11 -18.17
N THR A 19 1.24 0.23 -16.99
CA THR A 19 -0.19 0.33 -16.71
C THR A 19 -0.49 1.68 -16.08
N SER A 20 -1.16 2.52 -16.87
CA SER A 20 -1.66 3.85 -16.55
C SER A 20 -2.60 3.95 -15.34
N ASP A 21 -2.93 2.83 -14.68
CA ASP A 21 -3.98 2.74 -13.67
C ASP A 21 -3.51 2.97 -12.23
N SER A 22 -2.21 2.90 -11.94
CA SER A 22 -1.67 3.12 -10.58
C SER A 22 -0.30 3.80 -10.64
N PRO A 23 -0.27 5.15 -10.63
CA PRO A 23 0.99 5.91 -10.76
C PRO A 23 1.92 5.75 -9.55
N TYR A 24 1.41 5.20 -8.44
CA TYR A 24 2.14 5.00 -7.21
C TYR A 24 1.90 3.59 -6.65
N VAL A 25 2.93 3.09 -5.98
CA VAL A 25 2.91 1.84 -5.22
C VAL A 25 3.35 2.10 -3.79
N TYR A 26 2.88 1.28 -2.87
CA TYR A 26 2.98 1.52 -1.43
C TYR A 26 3.65 0.36 -0.70
N ASP A 27 4.51 0.68 0.26
CA ASP A 27 5.13 -0.30 1.17
C ASP A 27 4.97 0.12 2.64
N ASN A 28 5.51 -0.70 3.55
CA ASN A 28 5.60 -0.39 4.98
C ASN A 28 4.24 0.04 5.57
N ILE A 29 3.19 -0.67 5.16
CA ILE A 29 1.81 -0.42 5.54
C ILE A 29 1.63 -0.78 7.01
N LYS A 30 1.38 0.22 7.86
CA LYS A 30 1.23 0.06 9.31
C LYS A 30 -0.03 0.73 9.81
N ALA A 31 -0.74 0.12 10.74
CA ALA A 31 -1.86 0.74 11.42
C ALA A 31 -1.38 1.92 12.27
N ILE A 32 -2.15 3.02 12.28
CA ILE A 32 -1.92 4.11 13.24
C ILE A 32 -2.23 3.63 14.66
N ASN A 33 -3.29 2.84 14.82
CA ASN A 33 -3.63 2.17 16.07
C ASN A 33 -2.98 0.77 16.10
N PRO A 34 -2.04 0.49 17.02
CA PRO A 34 -1.36 -0.81 17.09
C PRO A 34 -2.30 -2.01 17.27
N ASN A 35 -3.48 -1.80 17.87
CA ASN A 35 -4.47 -2.85 18.07
C ASN A 35 -5.10 -3.34 16.75
N GLU A 36 -5.05 -2.52 15.69
CA GLU A 36 -5.59 -2.83 14.35
C GLU A 36 -4.53 -3.42 13.42
N GLN A 37 -3.26 -3.50 13.83
CA GLN A 37 -2.17 -3.95 12.96
C GLN A 37 -2.41 -5.36 12.41
N LYS A 38 -2.95 -6.27 13.22
CA LYS A 38 -3.26 -7.63 12.78
C LYS A 38 -4.30 -7.64 11.65
N GLU A 39 -5.32 -6.79 11.75
CA GLU A 39 -6.34 -6.67 10.70
C GLU A 39 -5.75 -6.07 9.42
N VAL A 40 -4.89 -5.05 9.55
CA VAL A 40 -4.13 -4.48 8.43
C VAL A 40 -3.29 -5.54 7.72
N ASP A 41 -2.55 -6.36 8.47
CA ASP A 41 -1.72 -7.43 7.91
C ASP A 41 -2.57 -8.46 7.15
N GLU A 42 -3.74 -8.84 7.69
CA GLU A 42 -4.68 -9.74 7.02
C GLU A 42 -5.23 -9.15 5.72
N ILE A 43 -5.54 -7.85 5.69
CA ILE A 43 -6.02 -7.16 4.48
C ILE A 43 -4.89 -7.04 3.44
N VAL A 44 -3.68 -6.69 3.86
CA VAL A 44 -2.52 -6.60 2.97
C VAL A 44 -2.22 -7.96 2.35
N ASN A 45 -2.29 -9.05 3.13
CA ASN A 45 -2.14 -10.41 2.59
C ASN A 45 -3.22 -10.74 1.53
N LYS A 46 -4.46 -10.29 1.72
CA LYS A 46 -5.52 -10.43 0.70
C LYS A 46 -5.21 -9.61 -0.55
N MET A 47 -4.70 -8.39 -0.39
CA MET A 47 -4.26 -7.55 -1.51
C MET A 47 -3.13 -8.24 -2.32
N ILE A 48 -2.16 -8.86 -1.63
CA ILE A 48 -1.08 -9.63 -2.27
C ILE A 48 -1.66 -10.83 -3.03
N ALA A 49 -2.52 -11.62 -2.39
CA ALA A 49 -3.16 -12.78 -3.02
C ALA A 49 -4.01 -12.41 -4.26
N ASN A 50 -4.58 -11.21 -4.27
CA ASN A 50 -5.37 -10.68 -5.37
C ASN A 50 -4.53 -9.94 -6.44
N GLY A 51 -3.21 -9.88 -6.28
CA GLY A 51 -2.33 -9.19 -7.24
C GLY A 51 -2.56 -7.67 -7.30
N SER A 52 -2.81 -7.03 -6.16
CA SER A 52 -3.06 -5.59 -6.09
C SER A 52 -1.91 -4.78 -6.70
N SER A 53 -2.24 -3.95 -7.69
CA SER A 53 -1.30 -3.04 -8.35
C SER A 53 -0.79 -1.91 -7.46
N GLN A 54 -1.37 -1.75 -6.27
CA GLN A 54 -1.01 -0.70 -5.32
C GLN A 54 0.13 -1.12 -4.40
N LEU A 55 0.45 -2.41 -4.30
CA LEU A 55 1.52 -2.88 -3.43
C LEU A 55 2.87 -2.82 -4.14
N PHE A 56 3.89 -2.40 -3.40
CA PHE A 56 5.26 -2.46 -3.87
C PHE A 56 5.74 -3.92 -3.92
N ASP A 57 6.05 -4.43 -5.10
CA ASP A 57 6.66 -5.75 -5.28
C ASP A 57 8.17 -5.64 -5.48
N ALA A 58 8.93 -6.13 -4.49
CA ALA A 58 10.40 -6.12 -4.53
C ALA A 58 10.99 -7.09 -5.58
N ASN A 59 10.18 -7.98 -6.17
CA ASN A 59 10.60 -8.88 -7.25
C ASN A 59 10.57 -8.21 -8.64
N LEU A 60 10.03 -6.98 -8.75
CA LEU A 60 10.17 -6.16 -9.95
C LEU A 60 11.63 -5.70 -10.06
N ASN A 61 12.39 -6.39 -10.92
CA ASN A 61 13.81 -6.17 -11.27
C ASN A 61 14.45 -4.91 -10.65
N ILE A 62 15.19 -5.15 -9.58
CA ILE A 62 15.83 -4.18 -8.70
C ILE A 62 16.85 -3.33 -9.48
N LEU A 63 16.41 -2.17 -9.98
CA LEU A 63 17.30 -1.04 -10.26
C LEU A 63 17.49 -0.28 -8.95
N ASN A 64 18.55 -0.65 -8.23
CA ASN A 64 18.96 -0.01 -7.00
C ASN A 64 19.55 1.39 -7.32
N PRO A 65 19.23 2.48 -6.58
CA PRO A 65 18.30 2.58 -5.45
C PRO A 65 16.91 3.12 -5.82
N ILE A 66 15.86 2.47 -5.32
CA ILE A 66 14.48 2.97 -5.36
C ILE A 66 14.25 3.75 -4.06
N THR A 67 14.16 5.08 -4.14
CA THR A 67 13.92 5.95 -2.99
C THR A 67 12.43 6.29 -2.91
N PRO A 68 11.78 6.20 -1.73
CA PRO A 68 10.39 6.62 -1.57
C PRO A 68 10.25 8.13 -1.82
N LEU A 69 9.15 8.52 -2.46
CA LEU A 69 8.73 9.92 -2.60
C LEU A 69 8.32 10.51 -1.25
N GLU A 70 7.55 9.73 -0.48
CA GLU A 70 7.08 10.09 0.86
C GLU A 70 7.20 8.88 1.76
N THR A 71 7.55 9.11 3.04
CA THR A 71 7.59 8.08 4.07
C THR A 71 6.61 8.41 5.18
N GLY A 72 5.96 7.39 5.74
CA GLY A 72 5.00 7.57 6.84
C GLY A 72 3.76 8.41 6.48
N ARG A 73 3.37 8.46 5.19
CA ARG A 73 2.19 9.19 4.75
C ARG A 73 0.94 8.54 5.33
N ARG A 74 0.11 9.34 6.00
CA ARG A 74 -1.17 8.88 6.55
C ARG A 74 -2.22 8.76 5.45
N CYS A 75 -2.92 7.64 5.44
CA CYS A 75 -4.00 7.34 4.51
C CYS A 75 -4.96 6.31 5.15
N PHE A 76 -5.93 5.85 4.37
CA PHE A 76 -6.90 4.85 4.79
C PHE A 76 -6.72 3.56 4.01
N LEU A 77 -6.90 2.44 4.69
CA LEU A 77 -7.08 1.14 4.08
C LEU A 77 -8.56 0.77 4.10
N ASN A 78 -9.12 0.46 2.94
CA ASN A 78 -10.50 0.01 2.82
C ASN A 78 -10.53 -1.53 2.76
N PRO A 79 -11.01 -2.22 3.81
CA PRO A 79 -11.04 -3.68 3.85
C PRO A 79 -12.00 -4.32 2.83
N GLN A 80 -12.97 -3.55 2.31
CA GLN A 80 -13.97 -4.05 1.37
C GLN A 80 -13.48 -3.99 -0.07
N THR A 81 -12.88 -2.86 -0.45
CA THR A 81 -12.37 -2.66 -1.82
C THR A 81 -10.91 -3.08 -1.98
N LEU A 82 -10.21 -3.34 -0.89
CA LEU A 82 -8.78 -3.67 -0.87
C LEU A 82 -7.93 -2.58 -1.53
N CYS A 83 -8.28 -1.31 -1.26
CA CYS A 83 -7.61 -0.12 -1.79
C CYS A 83 -7.07 0.77 -0.67
N ILE A 84 -5.97 1.45 -0.98
CA ILE A 84 -5.44 2.57 -0.19
C ILE A 84 -6.07 3.86 -0.71
N GLU A 85 -6.69 4.62 0.19
CA GLU A 85 -7.44 5.84 -0.08
C GLU A 85 -6.76 7.04 0.62
N PHE A 86 -6.52 8.12 -0.10
CA PHE A 86 -5.95 9.36 0.45
C PHE A 86 -7.07 10.37 0.76
N LYS A 87 -6.90 11.14 1.83
CA LYS A 87 -7.76 12.30 2.13
C LYS A 87 -7.50 13.43 1.15
#